data_AF-A0A930WRN3-F1
#
_entry.id   AF-A0A930WRN3-F1
#
_cell.length_a   1.000
_cell.length_b   1.000
_cell.length_c   1.000
_cell.angle_alpha   90.00
_cell.angle_beta   90.00
_cell.angle_gamma   90.00
#
_symmetry.space_group_name_H-M   'P 1'
#
loop_
_entity.id
_entity.type
_entity.pdbx_description
1 polymer ?
#
loop_
_entity_poly.entity_id
_entity_poly.type
_entity_poly.pdbx_seq_one_letter_code
_entity_poly.pdbx_strand_id
1 'polypeptide(L)'
;MIRQTKKLFLGLFSLGAIFVIAGCGQNQASDQNANNAQQAQAQQEQKDTNNIAGEWESVFELESIQTAFSPFDMNSYTFKKFIEAFKDFKMKFSVDGTNVKLSYQYDSKKFAKAYYDISKDKKKMTEDAFVSRYINGQTEFVQNFKKYKASMDTSTGTYSYEATGTVDESAKTVTFDEGLIILDSFPLTTAGKDHRLDPATYNYEVKDGILTIYADMKTKDNLPVHFELTFKRVPSAEKK
;
A
#
# COMPACT_ATOMS: atom_id res chain seq x y z
N MET A 1 72.69 51.50 1.22
CA MET A 1 73.38 50.40 0.51
C MET A 1 72.34 49.69 -0.34
N ILE A 2 72.43 49.84 -1.66
CA ILE A 2 71.53 49.31 -2.70
C ILE A 2 72.07 47.96 -3.19
N ARG A 3 71.19 47.00 -3.55
CA ARG A 3 71.37 45.93 -4.56
C ARG A 3 69.99 45.26 -4.78
N GLN A 4 69.27 45.45 -5.91
CA GLN A 4 69.37 44.80 -7.24
C GLN A 4 69.24 43.25 -7.16
N THR A 5 68.48 42.48 -7.96
CA THR A 5 67.75 42.65 -9.24
C THR A 5 67.05 41.32 -9.67
N LYS A 6 65.98 41.42 -10.51
CA LYS A 6 65.54 40.57 -11.67
C LYS A 6 65.12 39.09 -11.44
N LYS A 7 64.08 38.51 -12.05
CA LYS A 7 63.66 38.43 -13.48
C LYS A 7 62.12 38.20 -13.54
N LEU A 8 61.32 38.91 -14.35
CA LEU A 8 61.07 38.80 -15.80
C LEU A 8 60.46 37.44 -16.23
N PHE A 9 59.17 37.41 -16.60
CA PHE A 9 58.74 36.93 -17.92
C PHE A 9 57.41 37.57 -18.34
N LEU A 10 57.47 38.14 -19.54
CA LEU A 10 56.45 38.84 -20.31
C LEU A 10 55.61 37.81 -21.09
N GLY A 11 54.33 38.10 -21.32
CA GLY A 11 53.47 37.36 -22.23
C GLY A 11 52.13 38.06 -22.44
N LEU A 12 52.17 39.18 -23.16
CA LEU A 12 51.05 40.04 -23.56
C LEU A 12 50.55 39.63 -24.95
N PHE A 13 49.24 39.61 -25.19
CA PHE A 13 48.51 39.79 -26.47
C PHE A 13 47.01 39.55 -26.14
N SER A 14 46.12 40.51 -25.87
CA SER A 14 45.66 41.75 -26.53
C SER A 14 44.89 41.57 -27.85
N LEU A 15 43.72 42.23 -27.88
CA LEU A 15 42.75 42.52 -28.96
C LEU A 15 41.79 41.36 -29.33
N GLY A 16 40.47 41.52 -29.36
CA GLY A 16 39.60 42.69 -29.30
C GLY A 16 38.58 42.61 -30.44
N ALA A 17 37.28 42.54 -30.13
CA ALA A 17 36.20 42.95 -31.04
C ALA A 17 34.88 43.07 -30.26
N ILE A 18 34.41 44.31 -30.14
CA ILE A 18 33.03 44.64 -29.79
C ILE A 18 32.21 44.56 -31.08
N PHE A 19 31.08 43.86 -31.05
CA PHE A 19 29.93 44.16 -31.91
C PHE A 19 28.67 44.21 -31.03
N VAL A 20 28.07 45.39 -30.98
CA VAL A 20 26.68 45.62 -30.56
C VAL A 20 25.88 45.82 -31.84
N ILE A 21 24.86 45.00 -32.13
CA ILE A 21 23.59 45.42 -32.77
C ILE A 21 22.48 44.42 -32.37
N ALA A 22 21.33 44.99 -32.03
CA ALA A 22 20.07 44.37 -31.65
C ALA A 22 19.40 43.48 -32.70
N GLY A 23 18.54 42.56 -32.24
CA GLY A 23 17.59 41.80 -33.05
C GLY A 23 16.60 41.04 -32.16
N CYS A 24 15.31 41.32 -32.33
CA CYS A 24 14.16 40.92 -31.51
C CYS A 24 13.76 39.44 -31.63
N GLY A 25 13.01 38.96 -30.61
CA GLY A 25 12.18 37.74 -30.62
C GLY A 25 12.90 36.52 -30.02
N GLN A 26 12.34 35.68 -29.16
CA GLN A 26 10.96 35.43 -28.74
C GLN A 26 11.02 34.65 -27.42
N ASN A 27 10.04 34.86 -26.53
CA ASN A 27 9.89 34.20 -25.23
C ASN A 27 10.00 32.66 -25.28
N GLN A 28 10.80 32.07 -24.39
CA GLN A 28 10.58 30.73 -23.84
C GLN A 28 10.71 30.80 -22.32
N ALA A 29 9.56 30.96 -21.67
CA ALA A 29 9.39 30.81 -20.23
C ALA A 29 8.22 29.86 -20.00
N SER A 30 8.52 28.56 -19.97
CA SER A 30 7.62 27.51 -19.50
C SER A 30 8.42 26.23 -19.58
N ASP A 31 8.96 25.77 -18.45
CA ASP A 31 9.29 24.34 -18.16
C ASP A 31 9.93 24.15 -16.77
N GLN A 32 10.39 25.20 -16.07
CA GLN A 32 10.95 25.07 -14.72
C GLN A 32 9.93 25.18 -13.56
N ASN A 33 8.67 25.50 -13.83
CA ASN A 33 7.67 25.77 -12.78
C ASN A 33 6.78 24.56 -12.42
N ALA A 34 6.66 23.56 -13.29
CA ALA A 34 5.84 22.37 -13.00
C ALA A 34 6.49 21.45 -11.95
N ASN A 35 7.80 21.19 -12.06
CA ASN A 35 8.51 20.33 -11.11
C ASN A 35 8.62 20.94 -9.70
N ASN A 36 8.81 22.26 -9.60
CA ASN A 36 8.86 22.95 -8.30
C ASN A 36 7.49 23.04 -7.63
N ALA A 37 6.41 23.22 -8.40
CA ALA A 37 5.05 23.21 -7.86
C ALA A 37 4.68 21.82 -7.33
N GLN A 38 5.04 20.75 -8.06
CA GLN A 38 4.75 19.36 -7.66
C GLN A 38 5.59 18.92 -6.45
N GLN A 39 6.85 19.37 -6.34
CA GLN A 39 7.67 19.17 -5.14
C GLN A 39 7.19 20.00 -3.94
N ALA A 40 6.79 21.26 -4.15
CA ALA A 40 6.26 22.10 -3.08
C ALA A 40 4.91 21.58 -2.57
N GLN A 41 4.07 21.07 -3.47
CA GLN A 41 2.77 20.48 -3.14
C GLN A 41 2.94 19.14 -2.40
N ALA A 42 3.86 18.27 -2.82
CA ALA A 42 4.22 17.07 -2.07
C ALA A 42 4.82 17.38 -0.68
N GLN A 43 5.62 18.45 -0.55
CA GLN A 43 6.16 18.90 0.74
C GLN A 43 5.10 19.55 1.64
N GLN A 44 4.10 20.22 1.06
CA GLN A 44 3.02 20.88 1.80
C GLN A 44 1.94 19.89 2.22
N GLU A 45 1.63 18.89 1.40
CA GLU A 45 0.83 17.72 1.77
C GLU A 45 1.52 16.98 2.92
N GLN A 46 2.83 16.77 2.89
CA GLN A 46 3.50 16.12 4.03
C GLN A 46 3.45 16.92 5.35
N LYS A 47 3.08 18.21 5.30
CA LYS A 47 2.99 19.11 6.47
C LYS A 47 1.60 19.13 7.12
N ASP A 48 0.54 18.77 6.38
CA ASP A 48 -0.77 18.53 6.96
C ASP A 48 -0.85 17.09 7.47
N THR A 49 -0.69 16.91 8.78
CA THR A 49 -0.70 15.59 9.42
C THR A 49 -2.03 14.86 9.26
N ASN A 50 -3.10 15.54 8.81
CA ASN A 50 -4.44 15.01 8.69
C ASN A 50 -4.84 14.65 7.25
N ASN A 51 -3.94 14.77 6.27
CA ASN A 51 -4.22 14.23 4.94
C ASN A 51 -3.85 12.75 4.83
N ILE A 52 -4.33 12.12 3.76
CA ILE A 52 -4.12 10.70 3.47
C ILE A 52 -2.93 10.44 2.52
N ALA A 53 -2.43 11.48 1.83
CA ALA A 53 -1.34 11.38 0.87
C ALA A 53 -0.08 10.76 1.50
N GLY A 54 0.64 9.92 0.76
CA GLY A 54 1.92 9.33 1.18
C GLY A 54 1.86 7.83 1.49
N GLU A 55 2.92 7.34 2.14
CA GLU A 55 3.15 5.93 2.43
C GLU A 55 2.78 5.59 3.89
N TRP A 56 2.18 4.43 4.08
CA TRP A 56 1.65 3.96 5.36
C TRP A 56 1.96 2.48 5.57
N GLU A 57 2.25 2.12 6.82
CA GLU A 57 2.45 0.75 7.26
C GLU A 57 1.37 0.36 8.26
N SER A 58 0.89 -0.88 8.18
CA SER A 58 -0.13 -1.37 9.10
C SER A 58 0.32 -1.27 10.57
N VAL A 59 -0.66 -1.08 11.43
CA VAL A 59 -0.56 -1.20 12.88
C VAL A 59 -1.85 -1.82 13.41
N PHE A 60 -1.79 -2.43 14.59
CA PHE A 60 -2.94 -3.13 15.19
C PHE A 60 -3.50 -4.19 14.23
N GLU A 61 -2.59 -4.95 13.60
CA GLU A 61 -2.94 -5.89 12.54
C GLU A 61 -3.82 -7.02 13.05
N LEU A 62 -3.62 -7.46 14.30
CA LEU A 62 -4.46 -8.50 14.87
C LEU A 62 -5.88 -7.99 15.07
N GLU A 63 -6.06 -6.77 15.59
CA GLU A 63 -7.36 -6.12 15.74
C GLU A 63 -8.05 -5.97 14.39
N SER A 64 -7.33 -5.50 13.36
CA SER A 64 -7.83 -5.41 11.99
C SER A 64 -8.29 -6.78 11.47
N ILE A 65 -7.48 -7.83 11.66
CA ILE A 65 -7.81 -9.20 11.24
C ILE A 65 -9.03 -9.75 12.02
N GLN A 66 -9.19 -9.41 13.30
CA GLN A 66 -10.37 -9.81 14.07
C GLN A 66 -11.65 -9.22 13.47
N THR A 67 -11.63 -7.98 12.99
CA THR A 67 -12.79 -7.37 12.32
C THR A 67 -13.18 -8.15 11.06
N ALA A 68 -12.19 -8.62 10.27
CA ALA A 68 -12.42 -9.45 9.09
C ALA A 68 -13.02 -10.83 9.43
N PHE A 69 -12.84 -11.32 10.65
CA PHE A 69 -13.43 -12.57 11.13
C PHE A 69 -14.85 -12.42 11.67
N SER A 70 -15.28 -11.19 12.00
CA SER A 70 -16.57 -10.91 12.62
C SER A 70 -17.81 -11.47 11.89
N PRO A 71 -17.83 -11.61 10.54
CA PRO A 71 -18.98 -12.21 9.84
C PRO A 71 -19.08 -13.73 10.00
N PHE A 72 -18.07 -14.40 10.53
CA PHE A 72 -17.98 -15.85 10.57
C PHE A 72 -18.29 -16.39 11.97
N ASP A 73 -19.15 -17.41 12.03
CA ASP A 73 -19.38 -18.16 13.26
C ASP A 73 -18.17 -19.04 13.59
N MET A 74 -17.33 -18.58 14.52
CA MET A 74 -16.13 -19.29 14.97
C MET A 74 -16.15 -19.48 16.48
N ASN A 75 -15.86 -20.71 16.92
CA ASN A 75 -15.59 -20.95 18.34
C ASN A 75 -14.26 -20.29 18.77
N SER A 76 -14.10 -20.06 20.07
CA SER A 76 -12.93 -19.36 20.64
C SER A 76 -11.59 -20.05 20.35
N TYR A 77 -11.56 -21.38 20.27
CA TYR A 77 -10.34 -22.13 19.97
C TYR A 77 -9.91 -21.93 18.52
N THR A 78 -10.85 -22.02 17.57
CA THR A 78 -10.64 -21.72 16.15
C THR A 78 -10.16 -20.29 15.96
N PHE A 79 -10.86 -19.33 16.59
CA PHE A 79 -10.51 -17.92 16.51
C PHE A 79 -9.08 -17.66 17.01
N LYS A 80 -8.72 -18.19 18.19
CA LYS A 80 -7.36 -18.06 18.75
C LYS A 80 -6.30 -18.63 17.79
N LYS A 81 -6.54 -19.80 17.21
CA LYS A 81 -5.62 -20.44 16.26
C LYS A 81 -5.42 -19.60 15.01
N PHE A 82 -6.48 -19.01 14.47
CA PHE A 82 -6.39 -18.16 13.29
C PHE A 82 -5.68 -16.85 13.59
N ILE A 83 -6.02 -16.16 14.68
CA ILE A 83 -5.33 -14.93 15.09
C ILE A 83 -3.82 -15.15 15.28
N GLU A 84 -3.42 -16.25 15.92
CA GLU A 84 -1.99 -16.60 16.09
C GLU A 84 -1.27 -16.78 14.73
N ALA A 85 -1.96 -17.28 13.70
CA ALA A 85 -1.37 -17.41 12.37
C ALA A 85 -1.01 -16.05 11.74
N PHE A 86 -1.81 -15.02 12.02
CA PHE A 86 -1.66 -13.68 11.47
C PHE A 86 -0.78 -12.73 12.30
N LYS A 87 -0.10 -13.19 13.36
CA LYS A 87 0.72 -12.31 14.23
C LYS A 87 1.83 -11.54 13.53
N ASP A 88 2.33 -12.07 12.42
CA ASP A 88 3.39 -11.46 11.61
C ASP A 88 2.82 -10.81 10.33
N PHE A 89 1.49 -10.75 10.19
CA PHE A 89 0.84 -10.16 9.02
C PHE A 89 1.07 -8.66 9.01
N LYS A 90 1.44 -8.13 7.85
CA LYS A 90 1.65 -6.70 7.65
C LYS A 90 1.15 -6.28 6.28
N MET A 91 0.57 -5.09 6.25
CA MET A 91 0.13 -4.44 5.03
C MET A 91 0.87 -3.12 4.84
N LYS A 92 0.94 -2.70 3.59
CA LYS A 92 1.36 -1.37 3.18
C LYS A 92 0.21 -0.71 2.46
N PHE A 93 0.04 0.57 2.71
CA PHE A 93 -0.95 1.39 2.04
C PHE A 93 -0.28 2.66 1.53
N SER A 94 -0.61 3.09 0.32
CA SER A 94 -0.08 4.34 -0.20
C SER A 94 -1.10 5.10 -1.03
N VAL A 95 -0.96 6.43 -1.01
CA VAL A 95 -1.76 7.35 -1.79
C VAL A 95 -0.85 8.32 -2.54
N ASP A 96 -0.98 8.34 -3.86
CA ASP A 96 -0.28 9.25 -4.77
C ASP A 96 -1.30 9.97 -5.65
N GLY A 97 -1.52 11.25 -5.36
CA GLY A 97 -2.66 12.00 -5.87
C GLY A 97 -3.97 11.32 -5.47
N THR A 98 -4.80 10.96 -6.46
CA THR A 98 -6.04 10.21 -6.21
C THR A 98 -5.84 8.70 -6.22
N ASN A 99 -4.66 8.19 -6.59
CA ASN A 99 -4.44 6.75 -6.73
C ASN A 99 -4.11 6.12 -5.38
N VAL A 100 -4.71 4.96 -5.13
CA VAL A 100 -4.50 4.19 -3.90
C VAL A 100 -3.88 2.84 -4.23
N LYS A 101 -2.95 2.40 -3.38
CA LYS A 101 -2.42 1.04 -3.40
C LYS A 101 -2.46 0.43 -2.00
N LEU A 102 -2.92 -0.81 -1.90
CA LEU A 102 -2.78 -1.65 -0.70
C LEU A 102 -2.04 -2.92 -1.08
N SER A 103 -1.02 -3.31 -0.32
CA SER A 103 -0.27 -4.53 -0.61
C SER A 103 0.14 -5.30 0.64
N TYR A 104 0.29 -6.61 0.50
CA TYR A 104 0.89 -7.48 1.52
C TYR A 104 1.60 -8.67 0.87
N GLN A 105 2.52 -9.25 1.64
CA GLN A 105 3.04 -10.60 1.40
C GLN A 105 2.86 -11.41 2.67
N TYR A 106 2.45 -12.67 2.51
CA TYR A 106 2.16 -13.52 3.66
C TYR A 106 2.53 -14.99 3.39
N ASP A 107 3.15 -15.62 4.40
CA ASP A 107 3.39 -17.06 4.40
C ASP A 107 2.07 -17.80 4.68
N SER A 108 1.39 -18.18 3.59
CA SER A 108 0.09 -18.84 3.65
C SER A 108 0.14 -20.21 4.32
N LYS A 109 1.32 -20.83 4.44
CA LYS A 109 1.47 -22.09 5.16
C LYS A 109 1.12 -21.92 6.63
N LYS A 110 1.38 -20.75 7.23
CA LYS A 110 1.01 -20.47 8.64
C LYS A 110 -0.49 -20.63 8.86
N PHE A 111 -1.29 -19.99 8.02
CA PHE A 111 -2.74 -20.12 8.08
C PHE A 111 -3.21 -21.52 7.68
N ALA A 112 -2.66 -22.12 6.62
CA ALA A 112 -3.03 -23.47 6.19
C ALA A 112 -2.82 -24.51 7.29
N LYS A 113 -1.72 -24.42 8.05
CA LYS A 113 -1.45 -25.29 9.20
C LYS A 113 -2.42 -25.05 10.35
N ALA A 114 -2.69 -23.80 10.70
CA ALA A 114 -3.70 -23.46 11.70
C ALA A 114 -5.09 -23.99 11.32
N TYR A 115 -5.43 -23.94 10.03
CA TYR A 115 -6.68 -24.48 9.50
C TYR A 115 -6.70 -26.01 9.52
N TYR A 116 -5.63 -26.68 9.08
CA TYR A 116 -5.51 -28.13 9.21
C TYR A 116 -5.70 -28.57 10.66
N ASP A 117 -5.15 -27.80 11.60
CA ASP A 117 -5.13 -28.14 13.00
C ASP A 117 -6.51 -28.36 13.63
N ILE A 118 -7.50 -27.62 13.11
CA ILE A 118 -8.90 -27.65 13.53
C ILE A 118 -9.81 -28.39 12.53
N SER A 119 -9.29 -28.74 11.36
CA SER A 119 -10.07 -29.31 10.27
C SER A 119 -10.40 -30.79 10.52
N LYS A 120 -11.56 -31.22 10.02
CA LYS A 120 -11.91 -32.64 9.96
C LYS A 120 -11.02 -33.42 8.97
N ASP A 121 -10.29 -32.73 8.09
CA ASP A 121 -9.39 -33.33 7.11
C ASP A 121 -8.18 -34.03 7.74
N LYS A 122 -7.87 -33.78 9.01
CA LYS A 122 -6.88 -34.56 9.78
C LYS A 122 -7.14 -36.06 9.77
N LYS A 123 -8.41 -36.46 9.60
CA LYS A 123 -8.82 -37.87 9.51
C LYS A 123 -8.65 -38.47 8.11
N LYS A 124 -8.35 -37.65 7.11
CA LYS A 124 -8.36 -38.02 5.68
C LYS A 124 -6.99 -37.85 5.00
N MET A 125 -6.17 -36.90 5.47
CA MET A 125 -4.88 -36.59 4.87
C MET A 125 -3.89 -36.05 5.90
N THR A 126 -2.62 -36.09 5.55
CA THR A 126 -1.52 -35.49 6.33
C THR A 126 -1.58 -33.97 6.28
N GLU A 127 -0.89 -33.30 7.22
CA GLU A 127 -0.75 -31.85 7.22
C GLU A 127 -0.13 -31.36 5.91
N ASP A 128 0.96 -31.99 5.47
CA ASP A 128 1.66 -31.59 4.24
C ASP A 128 0.75 -31.67 3.00
N ALA A 129 -0.03 -32.75 2.87
CA ALA A 129 -0.98 -32.89 1.77
C ALA A 129 -2.08 -31.82 1.82
N PHE A 130 -2.57 -31.49 3.02
CA PHE A 130 -3.54 -30.42 3.21
C PHE A 130 -2.96 -29.05 2.85
N VAL A 131 -1.76 -28.74 3.35
CA VAL A 131 -1.07 -27.48 3.07
C VAL A 131 -0.82 -27.36 1.57
N SER A 132 -0.27 -28.38 0.90
CA SER A 132 -0.07 -28.35 -0.56
C SER A 132 -1.38 -28.13 -1.31
N ARG A 133 -2.48 -28.79 -0.90
CA ARG A 133 -3.81 -28.56 -1.50
C ARG A 133 -4.29 -27.12 -1.32
N TYR A 134 -4.12 -26.56 -0.12
CA TYR A 134 -4.49 -25.17 0.17
C TYR A 134 -3.69 -24.19 -0.69
N ILE A 135 -2.37 -24.35 -0.75
CA ILE A 135 -1.46 -23.51 -1.55
C ILE A 135 -1.84 -23.57 -3.04
N ASN A 136 -2.12 -24.76 -3.57
CA ASN A 136 -2.56 -24.90 -4.96
C ASN A 136 -3.92 -24.25 -5.22
N GLY A 137 -4.86 -24.34 -4.26
CA GLY A 137 -6.14 -23.62 -4.34
C GLY A 137 -5.97 -22.10 -4.42
N GLN A 138 -4.98 -21.54 -3.72
CA GLN A 138 -4.66 -20.11 -3.83
C GLN A 138 -4.16 -19.73 -5.23
N THR A 139 -3.35 -20.59 -5.87
CA THR A 139 -2.88 -20.36 -7.25
C THR A 139 -4.04 -20.25 -8.25
N GLU A 140 -5.12 -21.00 -8.04
CA GLU A 140 -6.35 -20.88 -8.84
C GLU A 140 -7.14 -19.62 -8.44
N PHE A 141 -7.23 -19.34 -7.14
CA PHE A 141 -8.00 -18.21 -6.64
C PHE A 141 -7.48 -16.85 -7.15
N VAL A 142 -6.16 -16.63 -7.12
CA VAL A 142 -5.56 -15.35 -7.53
C VAL A 142 -5.85 -14.97 -8.98
N GLN A 143 -6.19 -15.94 -9.83
CA GLN A 143 -6.54 -15.72 -11.24
C GLN A 143 -7.92 -15.05 -11.41
N ASN A 144 -8.75 -15.02 -10.36
CA ASN A 144 -10.06 -14.39 -10.41
C ASN A 144 -9.99 -12.86 -10.35
N PHE A 145 -8.88 -12.30 -9.86
CA PHE A 145 -8.66 -10.85 -9.87
C PHE A 145 -8.34 -10.38 -11.29
N LYS A 146 -9.07 -9.37 -11.75
CA LYS A 146 -8.90 -8.80 -13.10
C LYS A 146 -8.06 -7.55 -13.11
N LYS A 147 -8.04 -6.83 -11.99
CA LYS A 147 -7.36 -5.54 -11.85
C LYS A 147 -6.24 -5.61 -10.82
N TYR A 148 -6.34 -6.51 -9.84
CA TYR A 148 -5.30 -6.68 -8.83
C TYR A 148 -4.17 -7.56 -9.30
N LYS A 149 -2.97 -7.29 -8.78
CA LYS A 149 -1.84 -8.21 -8.92
C LYS A 149 -1.84 -9.11 -7.71
N ALA A 150 -2.24 -10.35 -7.90
CA ALA A 150 -2.17 -11.38 -6.89
C ALA A 150 -1.38 -12.58 -7.44
N SER A 151 -0.53 -13.17 -6.63
CA SER A 151 0.23 -14.35 -7.02
C SER A 151 0.49 -15.26 -5.82
N MET A 152 0.68 -16.54 -6.12
CA MET A 152 1.03 -17.56 -5.15
C MET A 152 2.33 -18.23 -5.56
N ASP A 153 3.40 -18.01 -4.78
CA ASP A 153 4.64 -18.76 -4.93
C ASP A 153 4.49 -20.10 -4.21
N THR A 154 4.31 -21.17 -4.98
CA THR A 154 4.12 -22.53 -4.45
C THR A 154 5.37 -23.13 -3.84
N SER A 155 6.57 -22.60 -4.16
CA SER A 155 7.83 -23.08 -3.60
C SER A 155 8.06 -22.55 -2.17
N THR A 156 7.76 -21.26 -1.96
CA THR A 156 7.92 -20.64 -0.64
C THR A 156 6.64 -20.67 0.18
N GLY A 157 5.46 -20.79 -0.45
CA GLY A 157 4.16 -20.62 0.18
C GLY A 157 3.75 -19.16 0.36
N THR A 158 4.44 -18.23 -0.32
CA THR A 158 4.21 -16.79 -0.17
C THR A 158 3.06 -16.35 -1.09
N TYR A 159 2.01 -15.80 -0.48
CA TYR A 159 0.94 -15.09 -1.18
C TYR A 159 1.31 -13.63 -1.30
N SER A 160 1.35 -13.09 -2.51
CA SER A 160 1.60 -11.68 -2.79
C SER A 160 0.33 -11.03 -3.30
N TYR A 161 -0.01 -9.87 -2.76
CA TYR A 161 -1.23 -9.16 -3.09
C TYR A 161 -0.96 -7.67 -3.24
N GLU A 162 -1.48 -7.07 -4.31
CA GLU A 162 -1.48 -5.64 -4.56
C GLU A 162 -2.84 -5.24 -5.16
N ALA A 163 -3.63 -4.57 -4.34
CA ALA A 163 -4.89 -3.95 -4.70
C ALA A 163 -4.68 -2.49 -5.08
N THR A 164 -5.46 -2.04 -6.07
CA THR A 164 -5.52 -0.65 -6.52
C THR A 164 -6.89 -0.04 -6.27
N GLY A 165 -6.93 1.28 -6.22
CA GLY A 165 -8.15 2.02 -6.07
C GLY A 165 -7.95 3.51 -6.22
N THR A 166 -8.94 4.26 -5.79
CA THR A 166 -8.94 5.72 -5.78
C THR A 166 -9.43 6.28 -4.45
N VAL A 167 -8.95 7.46 -4.10
CA VAL A 167 -9.44 8.22 -2.94
C VAL A 167 -10.28 9.41 -3.39
N ASP A 168 -11.37 9.65 -2.67
CA ASP A 168 -12.14 10.89 -2.69
C ASP A 168 -11.94 11.59 -1.35
N GLU A 169 -11.12 12.64 -1.35
CA GLU A 169 -10.80 13.38 -0.13
C GLU A 169 -11.95 14.25 0.38
N SER A 170 -12.88 14.62 -0.49
CA SER A 170 -14.06 15.42 -0.14
C SER A 170 -15.11 14.56 0.55
N ALA A 171 -15.34 13.35 0.02
CA ALA A 171 -16.24 12.36 0.61
C ALA A 171 -15.60 11.59 1.78
N LYS A 172 -14.28 11.69 1.96
CA LYS A 172 -13.50 10.90 2.92
C LYS A 172 -13.67 9.39 2.70
N THR A 173 -13.55 8.97 1.45
CA THR A 173 -13.69 7.56 1.06
C THR A 173 -12.55 7.06 0.21
N VAL A 174 -12.25 5.76 0.31
CA VAL A 174 -11.37 5.02 -0.58
C VAL A 174 -12.19 3.96 -1.31
N THR A 175 -12.16 3.97 -2.63
CA THR A 175 -12.82 2.96 -3.47
C THR A 175 -11.78 2.06 -4.12
N PHE A 176 -11.83 0.79 -3.78
CA PHE A 176 -10.98 -0.26 -4.33
C PHE A 176 -11.59 -0.83 -5.61
N ASP A 177 -10.75 -1.05 -6.63
CA ASP A 177 -11.22 -1.41 -7.97
C ASP A 177 -11.89 -2.79 -8.08
N GLU A 178 -11.65 -3.67 -7.10
CA GLU A 178 -12.26 -4.97 -6.84
C GLU A 178 -12.40 -5.12 -5.30
N GLY A 179 -13.10 -6.14 -4.84
CA GLY A 179 -13.26 -6.38 -3.40
C GLY A 179 -11.94 -6.76 -2.72
N LEU A 180 -11.68 -6.19 -1.54
CA LEU A 180 -10.53 -6.58 -0.73
C LEU A 180 -10.76 -7.95 -0.08
N ILE A 181 -9.79 -8.84 -0.24
CA ILE A 181 -9.82 -10.19 0.35
C ILE A 181 -8.44 -10.54 0.89
N ILE A 182 -8.40 -11.02 2.13
CA ILE A 182 -7.18 -11.57 2.74
C ILE A 182 -7.14 -13.07 2.40
N LEU A 183 -6.11 -13.45 1.65
CA LEU A 183 -6.02 -14.73 0.95
C LEU A 183 -7.24 -14.93 0.04
N ASP A 184 -7.96 -16.04 0.17
CA ASP A 184 -9.25 -16.32 -0.49
C ASP A 184 -10.43 -16.39 0.49
N SER A 185 -10.12 -16.22 1.78
CA SER A 185 -10.94 -16.70 2.89
C SER A 185 -11.70 -15.58 3.58
N PHE A 186 -11.11 -14.39 3.66
CA PHE A 186 -11.63 -13.28 4.47
C PHE A 186 -11.89 -12.05 3.60
N PRO A 187 -13.04 -11.97 2.91
CA PRO A 187 -13.44 -10.76 2.23
C PRO A 187 -13.79 -9.67 3.23
N LEU A 188 -13.33 -8.44 2.99
CA LEU A 188 -13.72 -7.25 3.78
C LEU A 188 -15.05 -6.68 3.29
N THR A 189 -16.02 -7.56 3.08
CA THR A 189 -17.38 -7.21 2.66
C THR A 189 -18.36 -8.27 3.16
N THR A 190 -19.62 -7.86 3.33
CA THR A 190 -20.74 -8.75 3.64
C THR A 190 -21.42 -9.29 2.38
N ALA A 191 -20.93 -8.91 1.20
CA ALA A 191 -21.42 -9.38 -0.08
C ALA A 191 -21.31 -10.91 -0.22
N GLY A 192 -22.24 -11.49 -0.97
CA GLY A 192 -22.21 -12.93 -1.26
C GLY A 192 -20.99 -13.33 -2.11
N LYS A 193 -20.74 -14.64 -2.21
CA LYS A 193 -19.58 -15.20 -2.94
C LYS A 193 -19.44 -14.67 -4.38
N ASP A 194 -20.56 -14.42 -5.06
CA ASP A 194 -20.56 -13.96 -6.45
C ASP A 194 -20.24 -12.46 -6.60
N HIS A 195 -20.26 -11.72 -5.49
CA HIS A 195 -20.09 -10.26 -5.45
C HIS A 195 -18.91 -9.82 -4.57
N ARG A 196 -18.17 -10.76 -3.96
CA ARG A 196 -17.05 -10.43 -3.06
C ARG A 196 -15.84 -9.81 -3.78
N LEU A 197 -15.81 -9.85 -5.11
CA LEU A 197 -14.80 -9.21 -5.96
C LEU A 197 -15.30 -7.92 -6.62
N ASP A 198 -16.57 -7.55 -6.43
CA ASP A 198 -17.08 -6.28 -6.94
C ASP A 198 -16.36 -5.10 -6.26
N PRO A 199 -16.21 -3.95 -6.95
CA PRO A 199 -15.61 -2.76 -6.35
C PRO A 199 -16.26 -2.40 -5.01
N ALA A 200 -15.44 -2.00 -4.04
CA ALA A 200 -15.89 -1.71 -2.69
C ALA A 200 -15.36 -0.37 -2.21
N THR A 201 -16.25 0.42 -1.59
CA THR A 201 -15.94 1.73 -1.02
C THR A 201 -15.91 1.64 0.50
N TYR A 202 -14.89 2.25 1.09
CA TYR A 202 -14.66 2.34 2.53
C TYR A 202 -14.53 3.80 2.91
N ASN A 203 -14.94 4.14 4.13
CA ASN A 203 -14.63 5.44 4.71
C ASN A 203 -13.17 5.46 5.16
N TYR A 204 -12.60 6.66 5.30
CA TYR A 204 -11.31 6.80 5.98
C TYR A 204 -11.28 8.01 6.93
N GLU A 205 -10.44 7.91 7.94
CA GLU A 205 -10.09 9.01 8.84
C GLU A 205 -8.58 9.05 9.04
N VAL A 206 -8.00 10.25 9.07
CA VAL A 206 -6.61 10.45 9.51
C VAL A 206 -6.64 11.29 10.77
N LYS A 207 -6.21 10.71 11.88
CA LYS A 207 -6.22 11.35 13.19
C LYS A 207 -4.99 10.95 13.98
N ASP A 208 -4.32 11.94 14.57
CA ASP A 208 -3.15 11.73 15.42
C ASP A 208 -2.03 10.90 14.73
N GLY A 209 -1.89 11.05 13.41
CA GLY A 209 -0.90 10.32 12.59
C GLY A 209 -1.27 8.87 12.28
N ILE A 210 -2.49 8.44 12.62
CA ILE A 210 -3.06 7.14 12.28
C ILE A 210 -4.10 7.31 11.19
N LEU A 211 -3.97 6.52 10.13
CA LEU A 211 -4.99 6.35 9.10
C LEU A 211 -5.83 5.12 9.45
N THR A 212 -7.13 5.30 9.52
CA THR A 212 -8.12 4.21 9.65
C THR A 212 -8.94 4.14 8.37
N ILE A 213 -9.01 2.98 7.74
CA ILE A 213 -9.91 2.67 6.63
C ILE A 213 -10.96 1.68 7.14
N TYR A 214 -12.24 2.01 7.01
CA TYR A 214 -13.29 1.23 7.64
C TYR A 214 -14.59 1.19 6.85
N ALA A 215 -15.41 0.19 7.13
CA ALA A 215 -16.77 0.09 6.62
C ALA A 215 -17.71 -0.54 7.64
N ASP A 216 -18.83 0.13 7.87
CA ASP A 216 -19.96 -0.41 8.62
C ASP A 216 -20.97 -0.99 7.64
N MET A 217 -21.17 -2.30 7.73
CA MET A 217 -22.01 -3.08 6.84
C MET A 217 -23.01 -3.92 7.64
N LYS A 218 -23.87 -4.63 6.90
CA LYS A 218 -24.83 -5.58 7.49
C LYS A 218 -24.79 -6.90 6.76
N THR A 219 -24.86 -8.00 7.49
CA THR A 219 -25.05 -9.32 6.89
C THR A 219 -26.45 -9.41 6.26
N LYS A 220 -26.69 -10.50 5.50
CA LYS A 220 -28.03 -10.81 4.96
C LYS A 220 -29.10 -10.91 6.05
N ASP A 221 -28.70 -11.32 7.26
CA ASP A 221 -29.57 -11.42 8.44
C ASP A 221 -29.64 -10.11 9.24
N ASN A 222 -29.21 -8.99 8.65
CA ASN A 222 -29.24 -7.65 9.22
C ASN A 222 -28.40 -7.49 10.51
N LEU A 223 -27.40 -8.36 10.70
CA LEU A 223 -26.42 -8.22 11.79
C LEU A 223 -25.37 -7.17 11.42
N PRO A 224 -25.03 -6.23 12.31
CA PRO A 224 -24.00 -5.23 12.05
C PRO A 224 -22.62 -5.89 11.97
N VAL A 225 -21.82 -5.45 11.01
CA VAL A 225 -20.43 -5.86 10.79
C VAL A 225 -19.60 -4.60 10.61
N HIS A 226 -18.50 -4.52 11.33
CA HIS A 226 -17.51 -3.46 11.17
C HIS A 226 -16.22 -4.08 10.64
N PHE A 227 -15.69 -3.51 9.56
CA PHE A 227 -14.36 -3.82 9.04
C PHE A 227 -13.45 -2.64 9.28
N GLU A 228 -12.23 -2.88 9.74
CA GLU A 228 -11.25 -1.84 10.01
C GLU A 228 -9.84 -2.29 9.62
N LEU A 229 -9.10 -1.37 8.98
CA LEU A 229 -7.67 -1.47 8.72
C LEU A 229 -6.98 -0.19 9.21
N THR A 230 -6.00 -0.34 10.08
CA THR A 230 -5.25 0.78 10.67
C THR A 230 -3.81 0.84 10.22
N PHE A 231 -3.33 2.05 9.96
CA PHE A 231 -1.98 2.32 9.47
C PHE A 231 -1.34 3.52 10.15
N LYS A 232 -0.02 3.46 10.33
CA LYS A 232 0.81 4.61 10.70
C LYS A 232 1.56 5.13 9.48
N ARG A 233 1.79 6.44 9.43
CA ARG A 233 2.55 7.06 8.36
C ARG A 233 4.01 6.59 8.38
N VAL A 234 4.57 6.28 7.23
CA VAL A 234 6.02 6.04 7.06
C VAL A 234 6.69 7.41 6.92
N PRO A 235 7.66 7.76 7.78
CA PRO A 235 8.40 9.00 7.63
C PRO A 235 9.13 9.00 6.29
N SER A 236 8.87 10.01 5.45
CA SER A 236 9.67 10.22 4.25
C SER A 236 11.11 10.42 4.70
N ALA A 237 12.03 9.58 4.23
CA ALA A 237 13.45 9.83 4.43
C ALA A 237 13.76 11.20 3.82
N GLU A 238 14.16 12.17 4.66
CA GLU A 238 14.69 13.44 4.17
C GLU A 238 15.83 13.10 3.21
N LYS A 239 15.61 13.33 1.91
CA LYS A 239 16.70 13.34 0.94
C LYS A 239 17.62 14.49 1.34
N LYS A 240 18.65 14.18 2.13
CA LYS A 240 19.78 15.08 2.40
C LYS A 240 20.59 15.32 1.14
#